data_AF-A0A8S3CS69-F1
#
_entry.id   AF-A0A8S3CS69-F1
#
_cell.length_a   1.000
_cell.length_b   1.000
_cell.length_c   1.000
_cell.angle_alpha   90.00
_cell.angle_beta   90.00
_cell.angle_gamma   90.00
#
_symmetry.space_group_name_H-M   'P 1'
#
loop_
_entity.id
_entity.type
_entity.pdbx_description
1 polymer ?
#
loop_
_entity_poly.entity_id
_entity_poly.type
_entity_poly.pdbx_seq_one_letter_code
_entity_poly.pdbx_strand_id
1 'polypeptide(L)'
;MLGGNPPPQAGELVVIDSGNTVYFDTTTPILKAIVIDNASLIFDDNQDVALNVEYILVVNNGLFQVGTESNPFQHQAIITMYGQLRSIELPIYGAKVLALRQGTIDMHGVDYGQTWTQLGQTANSGDSQITLRQAMSWPIGSQIIIPTTGDYESQAESEVRTITAQSSNGLILTLDAPLNFTHLGVSRNIGSLTVNARVIQQKDQFEIVYTRIFLGSVTQTWNQVIPPCPVGFNPDQFAVQTCFLGRYGQEIGSDQFGATIMASGANSSDNTQDVILRLSNIEIFNVGQAFRLGRYPVHFHMNGNMSLSYIKSSSVYQSYNRAINIHASNYVTVENNVIYNI
;
A
#
# COMPACT_ATOMS: atom_id res chain seq x y z
N MET A 1 19.00 15.40 -12.04
CA MET A 1 20.36 15.00 -11.65
C MET A 1 20.50 15.26 -10.15
N LEU A 2 21.07 14.34 -9.38
CA LEU A 2 21.26 14.56 -7.94
C LEU A 2 22.42 15.56 -7.71
N GLY A 3 22.15 16.87 -7.70
CA GLY A 3 23.10 17.88 -7.23
C GLY A 3 24.30 18.22 -8.14
N GLY A 4 24.18 18.06 -9.46
CA GLY A 4 25.23 18.47 -10.42
C GLY A 4 26.39 17.48 -10.61
N ASN A 5 26.36 16.35 -9.91
CA ASN A 5 27.23 15.20 -10.12
C ASN A 5 26.63 14.23 -11.17
N PRO A 6 27.45 13.34 -11.76
CA PRO A 6 26.92 12.27 -12.60
C PRO A 6 25.83 11.47 -11.87
N PRO A 7 24.81 10.96 -12.57
CA PRO A 7 23.78 10.12 -11.96
C PRO A 7 24.38 8.90 -11.25
N PRO A 8 23.79 8.46 -10.12
CA PRO A 8 24.31 7.34 -9.36
C PRO A 8 24.20 6.02 -10.14
N GLN A 9 25.16 5.13 -9.90
CA GLN A 9 25.25 3.82 -10.54
C GLN A 9 24.56 2.73 -9.72
N ALA A 10 24.32 1.57 -10.34
CA ALA A 10 23.74 0.42 -9.68
C ALA A 10 24.59 -0.01 -8.46
N GLY A 11 23.94 -0.24 -7.31
CA GLY A 11 24.59 -0.64 -6.07
C GLY A 11 25.31 0.49 -5.33
N GLU A 12 25.18 1.74 -5.78
CA GLU A 12 25.81 2.88 -5.12
C GLU A 12 25.07 3.30 -3.84
N LEU A 13 25.84 3.73 -2.83
CA LEU A 13 25.33 4.42 -1.65
C LEU A 13 25.33 5.92 -1.93
N VAL A 14 24.15 6.52 -1.95
CA VAL A 14 23.96 7.95 -2.13
C VAL A 14 23.79 8.62 -0.78
N VAL A 15 24.63 9.59 -0.48
CA VAL A 15 24.48 10.46 0.70
C VAL A 15 24.22 11.87 0.20
N ILE A 16 23.14 12.49 0.66
CA ILE A 16 22.86 13.89 0.37
C ILE A 16 23.44 14.72 1.50
N ASP A 17 24.45 15.54 1.20
CA ASP A 17 25.13 16.32 2.22
C ASP A 17 24.18 17.30 2.91
N SER A 18 24.38 17.47 4.21
CA SER A 18 23.62 18.37 5.07
C SER A 18 23.50 19.78 4.47
N GLY A 19 22.27 20.31 4.46
CA GLY A 19 21.91 21.63 3.93
C GLY A 19 21.62 21.64 2.44
N ASN A 20 21.88 20.54 1.71
CA ASN A 20 21.59 20.47 0.28
C ASN A 20 20.15 20.03 0.01
N THR A 21 19.61 20.57 -1.07
CA THR A 21 18.36 20.11 -1.68
C THR A 21 18.65 19.49 -3.02
N VAL A 22 18.16 18.28 -3.22
CA VAL A 22 18.29 17.51 -4.43
C VAL A 22 16.93 17.26 -5.04
N TYR A 23 16.78 17.58 -6.31
CA TYR A 23 15.59 17.28 -7.09
C TYR A 23 15.76 15.94 -7.82
N PHE A 24 14.83 15.03 -7.55
CA PHE A 24 14.74 13.72 -8.18
C PHE A 24 13.89 13.82 -9.44
N ASP A 25 14.54 13.76 -10.59
CA ASP A 25 13.96 14.02 -11.90
C ASP A 25 14.20 12.87 -12.89
N THR A 26 14.78 11.74 -12.47
CA THR A 26 15.14 10.67 -13.39
C THR A 26 15.15 9.30 -12.71
N THR A 27 14.74 8.28 -13.46
CA THR A 27 14.72 6.90 -12.97
C THR A 27 16.13 6.40 -12.65
N THR A 28 16.30 5.79 -11.47
CA THR A 28 17.60 5.26 -11.04
C THR A 28 17.72 3.78 -11.37
N PRO A 29 18.96 3.27 -11.58
CA PRO A 29 19.22 1.85 -11.36
C PRO A 29 18.92 1.48 -9.88
N ILE A 30 19.01 0.19 -9.55
CA ILE A 30 18.85 -0.26 -8.16
C ILE A 30 20.02 0.28 -7.32
N LEU A 31 19.75 1.28 -6.50
CA LEU A 31 20.72 1.88 -5.58
C LEU A 31 20.83 1.03 -4.31
N LYS A 32 22.01 1.05 -3.68
CA LYS A 32 22.19 0.34 -2.41
C LYS A 32 21.42 1.04 -1.31
N ALA A 33 21.69 2.31 -1.08
CA ALA A 33 20.93 3.09 -0.10
C ALA A 33 20.97 4.58 -0.42
N ILE A 34 19.99 5.31 0.11
CA ILE A 34 19.95 6.77 0.09
C ILE A 34 19.88 7.26 1.53
N VAL A 35 20.82 8.12 1.92
CA VAL A 35 20.86 8.77 3.23
C VAL A 35 20.60 10.26 3.04
N ILE A 36 19.53 10.73 3.68
CA ILE A 36 19.06 12.12 3.66
C ILE A 36 19.26 12.66 5.08
N ASP A 37 20.44 13.22 5.33
CA ASP A 37 20.87 13.69 6.65
C ASP A 37 20.88 15.22 6.68
N ASN A 38 19.92 15.84 7.38
CA ASN A 38 19.72 17.29 7.40
C ASN A 38 19.68 17.91 5.99
N ALA A 39 19.12 17.17 5.04
CA ALA A 39 19.10 17.48 3.62
C ALA A 39 17.69 17.22 3.04
N SER A 40 17.46 17.58 1.79
CA SER A 40 16.17 17.36 1.12
C SER A 40 16.32 16.56 -0.16
N LEU A 41 15.51 15.52 -0.31
CA LEU A 41 15.25 14.85 -1.59
C LEU A 41 13.80 15.12 -1.99
N ILE A 42 13.61 15.86 -3.08
CA ILE A 42 12.30 16.30 -3.55
C ILE A 42 12.07 15.76 -4.96
N PHE A 43 10.98 15.03 -5.17
CA PHE A 43 10.62 14.55 -6.51
C PHE A 43 10.12 15.71 -7.35
N ASP A 44 10.73 15.86 -8.53
CA ASP A 44 10.38 16.89 -9.50
C ASP A 44 9.21 16.42 -10.36
N ASP A 45 8.10 17.15 -10.31
CA ASP A 45 6.82 16.77 -10.92
C ASP A 45 6.72 17.23 -12.38
N ASN A 46 7.75 16.91 -13.17
CA ASN A 46 7.86 17.25 -14.59
C ASN A 46 7.72 16.04 -15.52
N GLN A 47 7.81 14.83 -14.99
CA GLN A 47 7.67 13.58 -15.73
C GLN A 47 7.46 12.39 -14.79
N ASP A 48 7.08 11.25 -15.37
CA ASP A 48 7.06 9.98 -14.65
C ASP A 48 8.48 9.55 -14.27
N VAL A 49 8.67 9.11 -13.03
CA VAL A 49 9.98 8.75 -12.48
C VAL A 49 9.90 7.50 -11.59
N ALA A 50 10.96 6.69 -11.59
CA ALA A 50 11.05 5.50 -10.74
C ALA A 50 12.34 5.48 -9.89
N LEU A 51 12.18 5.45 -8.57
CA LEU A 51 13.28 5.27 -7.63
C LEU A 51 13.41 3.79 -7.26
N ASN A 52 14.54 3.18 -7.63
CA ASN A 52 14.85 1.79 -7.31
C ASN A 52 15.96 1.75 -6.25
N VAL A 53 15.70 1.20 -5.07
CA VAL A 53 16.66 1.28 -3.94
C VAL A 53 16.45 0.20 -2.90
N GLU A 54 17.48 -0.26 -2.18
CA GLU A 54 17.29 -1.24 -1.08
C GLU A 54 16.94 -0.60 0.28
N TYR A 55 17.51 0.57 0.61
CA TYR A 55 17.25 1.29 1.86
C TYR A 55 17.15 2.80 1.64
N ILE A 56 16.21 3.46 2.31
CA ILE A 56 16.16 4.92 2.40
C ILE A 56 16.17 5.29 3.87
N LEU A 57 17.06 6.21 4.26
CA LEU A 57 17.20 6.72 5.62
C LEU A 57 17.02 8.24 5.60
N VAL A 58 15.97 8.73 6.25
CA VAL A 58 15.70 10.16 6.46
C VAL A 58 16.01 10.50 7.90
N VAL A 59 17.05 11.30 8.14
CA VAL A 59 17.59 11.54 9.48
C VAL A 59 17.94 13.01 9.72
N ASN A 60 18.02 13.40 11.00
CA ASN A 60 18.47 14.72 11.47
C ASN A 60 17.82 15.90 10.71
N ASN A 61 16.50 16.00 10.70
CA ASN A 61 15.70 16.99 9.95
C ASN A 61 15.74 16.83 8.43
N GLY A 62 16.09 15.64 7.94
CA GLY A 62 15.99 15.31 6.53
C GLY A 62 14.55 15.38 6.01
N LEU A 63 14.38 15.69 4.72
CA LEU A 63 13.11 15.74 4.01
C LEU A 63 13.13 14.77 2.83
N PHE A 64 12.16 13.86 2.78
CA PHE A 64 11.84 13.08 1.59
C PHE A 64 10.44 13.48 1.12
N GLN A 65 10.33 14.06 -0.07
CA GLN A 65 9.09 14.66 -0.54
C GLN A 65 8.70 14.14 -1.94
N VAL A 66 7.49 13.62 -2.05
CA VAL A 66 6.80 13.30 -3.31
C VAL A 66 5.48 14.07 -3.33
N GLY A 67 5.49 15.26 -3.92
CA GLY A 67 4.38 16.21 -3.80
C GLY A 67 4.20 16.75 -2.37
N THR A 68 3.26 17.69 -2.22
CA THR A 68 2.83 18.23 -0.92
C THR A 68 1.31 18.19 -0.82
N GLU A 69 0.76 18.36 0.38
CA GLU A 69 -0.69 18.44 0.58
C GLU A 69 -1.36 19.53 -0.29
N SER A 70 -0.67 20.66 -0.50
CA SER A 70 -1.16 21.76 -1.35
C SER A 70 -0.90 21.56 -2.84
N ASN A 71 0.14 20.79 -3.19
CA ASN A 71 0.58 20.52 -4.56
C ASN A 71 0.89 19.03 -4.70
N PRO A 72 -0.14 18.16 -4.81
CA PRO A 72 0.06 16.73 -4.95
C PRO A 72 0.81 16.41 -6.24
N PHE A 73 1.58 15.33 -6.23
CA PHE A 73 2.37 14.87 -7.38
C PHE A 73 1.43 14.40 -8.50
N GLN A 74 1.48 15.05 -9.66
CA GLN A 74 0.57 14.85 -10.79
C GLN A 74 1.03 13.74 -11.74
N HIS A 75 2.35 13.55 -11.88
CA HIS A 75 2.93 12.47 -12.67
C HIS A 75 3.00 11.16 -11.87
N GLN A 76 3.52 10.10 -12.48
CA GLN A 76 3.73 8.83 -11.80
C GLN A 76 5.12 8.79 -11.13
N ALA A 77 5.17 8.79 -9.81
CA ALA A 77 6.36 8.45 -9.03
C ALA A 77 6.25 7.02 -8.51
N ILE A 78 7.22 6.15 -8.84
CA ILE A 78 7.28 4.75 -8.36
C ILE A 78 8.53 4.54 -7.52
N ILE A 79 8.38 4.32 -6.22
CA ILE A 79 9.48 3.93 -5.33
C ILE A 79 9.43 2.42 -5.13
N THR A 80 10.36 1.70 -5.73
CA THR A 80 10.51 0.25 -5.54
C THR A 80 11.65 -0.06 -4.60
N MET A 81 11.30 -0.64 -3.45
CA MET A 81 12.24 -1.10 -2.44
C MET A 81 12.72 -2.53 -2.77
N TYR A 82 14.03 -2.71 -2.89
CA TYR A 82 14.68 -3.99 -3.17
C TYR A 82 15.19 -4.67 -1.91
N GLY A 83 15.06 -6.00 -1.85
CA GLY A 83 15.51 -6.78 -0.71
C GLY A 83 14.71 -8.08 -0.55
N GLN A 84 15.31 -9.00 0.22
CA GLN A 84 14.82 -10.35 0.48
C GLN A 84 15.06 -10.73 1.94
N LEU A 85 14.52 -11.86 2.41
CA LEU A 85 14.65 -12.31 3.82
C LEU A 85 16.09 -12.35 4.36
N ARG A 86 17.08 -12.55 3.49
CA ARG A 86 18.51 -12.62 3.84
C ARG A 86 19.27 -11.31 3.62
N SER A 87 18.58 -10.24 3.24
CA SER A 87 19.20 -8.91 3.13
C SER A 87 19.75 -8.46 4.47
N ILE A 88 20.81 -7.66 4.44
CA ILE A 88 21.45 -7.11 5.63
C ILE A 88 20.44 -6.23 6.37
N GLU A 89 20.30 -6.47 7.67
CA GLU A 89 19.37 -5.69 8.48
C GLU A 89 20.06 -4.46 9.05
N LEU A 90 19.48 -3.29 8.81
CA LEU A 90 19.84 -2.10 9.55
C LEU A 90 19.38 -2.25 11.00
N PRO A 91 20.21 -1.88 12.00
CA PRO A 91 19.77 -1.86 13.39
C PRO A 91 18.46 -1.08 13.53
N ILE A 92 17.51 -1.62 14.31
CA ILE A 92 16.15 -1.09 14.52
C ILE A 92 15.25 -1.24 13.27
N TYR A 93 15.68 -0.78 12.10
CA TYR A 93 14.84 -0.63 10.90
C TYR A 93 14.62 -1.93 10.12
N GLY A 94 15.58 -2.85 10.14
CA GLY A 94 15.53 -4.08 9.35
C GLY A 94 16.01 -3.85 7.91
N ALA A 95 15.47 -4.64 6.97
CA ALA A 95 15.81 -4.56 5.56
C ALA A 95 14.62 -4.18 4.68
N LYS A 96 14.91 -3.68 3.47
CA LYS A 96 13.90 -3.25 2.48
C LYS A 96 12.98 -2.17 3.06
N VAL A 97 13.60 -1.12 3.59
CA VAL A 97 12.96 -0.17 4.50
C VAL A 97 13.16 1.28 4.07
N LEU A 98 12.07 2.04 4.11
CA LEU A 98 12.07 3.50 4.17
C LEU A 98 11.96 3.90 5.64
N ALA A 99 13.07 4.36 6.21
CA ALA A 99 13.20 4.67 7.62
C ALA A 99 13.25 6.18 7.82
N LEU A 100 12.40 6.68 8.72
CA LEU A 100 12.38 8.07 9.16
C LEU A 100 12.82 8.15 10.64
N ARG A 101 13.89 8.88 10.89
CA ARG A 101 14.47 9.11 12.20
C ARG A 101 14.80 10.59 12.40
N GLN A 102 13.81 11.34 12.87
CA GLN A 102 13.85 12.81 13.02
C GLN A 102 13.93 13.54 11.68
N GLY A 103 12.80 14.02 11.19
CA GLY A 103 12.66 14.67 9.88
C GLY A 103 11.25 14.54 9.35
N THR A 104 11.11 14.65 8.02
CA THR A 104 9.82 14.63 7.33
C THR A 104 9.82 13.68 6.15
N ILE A 105 8.77 12.87 6.04
CA ILE A 105 8.39 12.20 4.80
C ILE A 105 7.00 12.71 4.42
N ASP A 106 6.90 13.30 3.24
CA ASP A 106 5.65 13.73 2.62
C ASP A 106 5.47 12.98 1.30
N MET A 107 4.36 12.26 1.17
CA MET A 107 3.99 11.59 -0.07
C MET A 107 2.50 11.83 -0.34
N HIS A 108 2.23 12.63 -1.37
CA HIS A 108 0.90 13.10 -1.72
C HIS A 108 0.66 12.86 -3.22
N GLY A 109 -0.19 11.88 -3.53
CA GLY A 109 -0.65 11.63 -4.90
C GLY A 109 -1.89 12.45 -5.26
N VAL A 110 -2.36 12.30 -6.49
CA VAL A 110 -3.55 13.00 -6.99
C VAL A 110 -4.79 12.63 -6.19
N ASP A 111 -5.52 13.64 -5.71
CA ASP A 111 -6.81 13.43 -5.06
C ASP A 111 -7.94 13.24 -6.08
N TYR A 112 -8.42 12.00 -6.21
CA TYR A 112 -9.59 11.65 -7.01
C TYR A 112 -10.91 11.82 -6.24
N GLY A 113 -10.85 12.42 -5.04
CA GLY A 113 -11.98 12.68 -4.17
C GLY A 113 -12.43 11.40 -3.47
N GLN A 114 -13.71 11.08 -3.60
CA GLN A 114 -14.29 9.92 -2.92
C GLN A 114 -13.69 8.63 -3.50
N THR A 115 -12.96 7.90 -2.66
CA THR A 115 -12.22 6.71 -3.10
C THR A 115 -13.10 5.47 -3.14
N TRP A 116 -14.19 5.41 -2.36
CA TRP A 116 -15.07 4.25 -2.29
C TRP A 116 -16.55 4.56 -2.55
N THR A 117 -17.30 3.57 -3.00
CA THR A 117 -18.77 3.61 -3.08
C THR A 117 -19.36 2.22 -2.92
N GLN A 118 -20.67 2.14 -2.74
CA GLN A 118 -21.43 0.88 -2.70
C GLN A 118 -22.00 0.55 -4.08
N LEU A 119 -22.33 -0.72 -4.29
CA LEU A 119 -23.21 -1.12 -5.38
C LEU A 119 -24.59 -0.44 -5.28
N GLY A 120 -25.06 0.06 -6.41
CA GLY A 120 -26.42 0.59 -6.59
C GLY A 120 -27.45 -0.52 -6.82
N GLN A 121 -27.02 -1.68 -7.31
CA GLN A 121 -27.79 -2.92 -7.42
C GLN A 121 -26.84 -4.13 -7.37
N THR A 122 -27.38 -5.32 -7.10
CA THR A 122 -26.60 -6.57 -7.14
C THR A 122 -25.90 -6.75 -8.48
N ALA A 123 -24.59 -7.00 -8.41
CA ALA A 123 -23.77 -7.39 -9.56
C ALA A 123 -23.65 -8.92 -9.54
N ASN A 124 -24.10 -9.58 -10.60
CA ASN A 124 -24.14 -11.03 -10.67
C ASN A 124 -22.85 -11.57 -11.29
N SER A 125 -22.53 -12.83 -10.96
CA SER A 125 -21.53 -13.59 -11.72
C SER A 125 -21.85 -13.53 -13.22
N GLY A 126 -20.84 -13.24 -14.03
CA GLY A 126 -20.95 -13.01 -15.47
C GLY A 126 -21.20 -11.56 -15.89
N ASP A 127 -21.55 -10.65 -14.97
CA ASP A 127 -21.73 -9.24 -15.30
C ASP A 127 -20.38 -8.58 -15.62
N SER A 128 -20.32 -7.84 -16.72
CA SER A 128 -19.15 -7.01 -17.10
C SER A 128 -19.37 -5.52 -16.87
N GLN A 129 -20.54 -5.16 -16.33
CA GLN A 129 -20.88 -3.81 -15.92
C GLN A 129 -21.46 -3.84 -14.52
N ILE A 130 -21.09 -2.84 -13.72
CA ILE A 130 -21.60 -2.66 -12.37
C ILE A 130 -22.24 -1.29 -12.25
N THR A 131 -23.29 -1.20 -11.44
CA THR A 131 -23.95 0.07 -11.13
C THR A 131 -23.57 0.50 -9.73
N LEU A 132 -23.15 1.75 -9.60
CA LEU A 132 -22.74 2.38 -8.35
C LEU A 132 -23.94 3.09 -7.71
N ARG A 133 -23.90 3.20 -6.38
CA ARG A 133 -24.91 3.91 -5.60
C ARG A 133 -24.83 5.42 -5.75
N GLN A 134 -23.62 5.93 -5.95
CA GLN A 134 -23.34 7.34 -6.20
C GLN A 134 -22.43 7.48 -7.41
N ALA A 135 -22.57 8.59 -8.12
CA ALA A 135 -21.74 8.87 -9.28
C ALA A 135 -20.28 9.06 -8.83
N MET A 136 -19.37 8.35 -9.49
CA MET A 136 -17.93 8.47 -9.26
C MET A 136 -17.27 9.11 -10.47
N SER A 137 -16.09 9.68 -10.31
CA SER A 137 -15.28 10.25 -11.41
C SER A 137 -13.94 9.53 -11.53
N TRP A 138 -13.98 8.20 -11.38
CA TRP A 138 -12.77 7.40 -11.34
C TRP A 138 -12.15 7.26 -12.73
N PRO A 139 -10.84 7.52 -12.90
CA PRO A 139 -10.25 7.48 -14.23
C PRO A 139 -10.30 6.07 -14.86
N ILE A 140 -10.40 6.03 -16.18
CA ILE A 140 -10.38 4.77 -16.94
C ILE A 140 -8.99 4.14 -16.83
N GLY A 141 -8.93 2.85 -16.52
CA GLY A 141 -7.72 2.07 -16.26
C GLY A 141 -7.45 1.79 -14.79
N SER A 142 -8.26 2.31 -13.85
CA SER A 142 -8.02 2.04 -12.42
C SER A 142 -8.49 0.66 -12.10
N GLN A 143 -7.74 0.02 -11.21
CA GLN A 143 -8.23 -1.18 -10.56
C GLN A 143 -9.22 -0.79 -9.48
N ILE A 144 -10.25 -1.60 -9.30
CA ILE A 144 -11.25 -1.55 -8.23
C ILE A 144 -11.34 -2.92 -7.57
N ILE A 145 -11.60 -2.92 -6.27
CA ILE A 145 -11.82 -4.14 -5.48
C ILE A 145 -13.32 -4.29 -5.22
N ILE A 146 -13.90 -5.42 -5.62
CA ILE A 146 -15.25 -5.82 -5.22
C ILE A 146 -15.11 -6.84 -4.09
N PRO A 147 -15.36 -6.50 -2.84
CA PRO A 147 -15.23 -7.45 -1.75
C PRO A 147 -16.35 -8.49 -1.77
N THR A 148 -16.11 -9.60 -1.09
CA THR A 148 -17.12 -10.63 -0.89
C THR A 148 -18.33 -10.10 -0.11
N THR A 149 -19.50 -10.65 -0.44
CA THR A 149 -20.76 -10.40 0.30
C THR A 149 -21.30 -11.64 1.03
N GLY A 150 -20.47 -12.70 1.12
CA GLY A 150 -20.79 -13.96 1.79
C GLY A 150 -20.12 -14.11 3.16
N ASP A 151 -20.28 -15.29 3.79
CA ASP A 151 -19.75 -15.60 5.12
C ASP A 151 -18.23 -15.81 5.18
N TYR A 152 -17.73 -16.34 6.30
CA TYR A 152 -16.29 -16.54 6.52
C TYR A 152 -15.65 -17.51 5.51
N GLU A 153 -16.43 -18.33 4.80
CA GLU A 153 -15.93 -19.24 3.76
C GLU A 153 -15.75 -18.52 2.42
N SER A 154 -16.40 -17.37 2.23
CA SER A 154 -16.38 -16.59 1.00
C SER A 154 -15.24 -15.56 0.91
N GLN A 155 -14.26 -15.61 1.82
CA GLN A 155 -13.16 -14.61 1.85
C GLN A 155 -12.40 -14.53 0.52
N ALA A 156 -12.35 -15.64 -0.23
CA ALA A 156 -11.73 -15.73 -1.55
C ALA A 156 -12.59 -15.18 -2.71
N GLU A 157 -13.84 -14.77 -2.46
CA GLU A 157 -14.75 -14.23 -3.48
C GLU A 157 -14.56 -12.73 -3.71
N SER A 158 -13.59 -12.10 -3.05
CA SER A 158 -13.22 -10.71 -3.37
C SER A 158 -12.48 -10.67 -4.70
N GLU A 159 -12.86 -9.72 -5.56
CA GLU A 159 -12.38 -9.66 -6.93
C GLU A 159 -11.74 -8.31 -7.24
N VAL A 160 -10.67 -8.31 -8.03
CA VAL A 160 -10.08 -7.08 -8.58
C VAL A 160 -10.44 -6.98 -10.05
N ARG A 161 -10.88 -5.79 -10.49
CA ARG A 161 -11.23 -5.50 -11.89
C ARG A 161 -10.68 -4.16 -12.32
N THR A 162 -10.46 -4.00 -13.61
CA THR A 162 -9.99 -2.73 -14.20
C THR A 162 -11.16 -2.01 -14.87
N ILE A 163 -11.32 -0.71 -14.61
CA ILE A 163 -12.33 0.12 -15.27
C ILE A 163 -11.91 0.33 -16.73
N THR A 164 -12.71 -0.12 -17.68
CA THR A 164 -12.46 0.07 -19.13
C THR A 164 -13.31 1.18 -19.73
N ALA A 165 -14.47 1.48 -19.14
CA ALA A 165 -15.32 2.60 -19.52
C ALA A 165 -16.22 3.03 -18.36
N GLN A 166 -16.72 4.26 -18.43
CA GLN A 166 -17.65 4.82 -17.46
C GLN A 166 -18.79 5.54 -18.19
N SER A 167 -20.02 5.41 -17.66
CA SER A 167 -21.18 6.16 -18.18
C SER A 167 -21.03 7.67 -17.94
N SER A 168 -21.67 8.48 -18.78
CA SER A 168 -21.62 9.95 -18.67
C SER A 168 -22.15 10.51 -17.34
N ASN A 169 -23.01 9.77 -16.65
CA ASN A 169 -23.53 10.12 -15.33
C ASN A 169 -22.69 9.55 -14.17
N GLY A 170 -21.57 8.86 -14.44
CA GLY A 170 -20.66 8.32 -13.44
C GLY A 170 -21.21 7.13 -12.62
N LEU A 171 -22.40 6.62 -12.94
CA LEU A 171 -23.09 5.58 -12.16
C LEU A 171 -22.82 4.16 -12.65
N ILE A 172 -22.29 3.97 -13.85
CA ILE A 172 -22.03 2.64 -14.42
C ILE A 172 -20.56 2.55 -14.80
N LEU A 173 -19.90 1.49 -14.33
CA LEU A 173 -18.54 1.13 -14.74
C LEU A 173 -18.60 -0.11 -15.61
N THR A 174 -17.82 -0.12 -16.68
CA THR A 174 -17.52 -1.31 -17.48
C THR A 174 -16.18 -1.87 -17.03
N LEU A 175 -16.12 -3.19 -16.88
CA LEU A 175 -14.98 -3.92 -16.35
C LEU A 175 -14.16 -4.54 -17.50
N ASP A 176 -12.91 -4.90 -17.22
CA ASP A 176 -12.01 -5.62 -18.13
C ASP A 176 -12.37 -7.09 -18.30
N ALA A 177 -13.00 -7.69 -17.29
CA ALA A 177 -13.50 -9.06 -17.32
C ALA A 177 -14.83 -9.19 -16.56
N PRO A 178 -15.71 -10.14 -16.97
CA PRO A 178 -16.90 -10.50 -16.21
C PRO A 178 -16.58 -10.87 -14.75
N LEU A 179 -17.49 -10.61 -13.82
CA LEU A 179 -17.38 -11.06 -12.43
C LEU A 179 -17.46 -12.60 -12.35
N ASN A 180 -16.68 -13.19 -11.44
CA ASN A 180 -16.77 -14.63 -11.17
C ASN A 180 -17.83 -14.93 -10.12
N PHE A 181 -18.05 -14.01 -9.18
CA PHE A 181 -18.97 -14.16 -8.07
C PHE A 181 -20.09 -13.10 -8.10
N THR A 182 -21.16 -13.37 -7.37
CA THR A 182 -22.26 -12.42 -7.20
C THR A 182 -22.00 -11.57 -5.96
N HIS A 183 -22.08 -10.25 -6.13
CA HIS A 183 -21.90 -9.26 -5.07
C HIS A 183 -23.20 -8.52 -4.82
N LEU A 184 -23.73 -8.63 -3.59
CA LEU A 184 -25.05 -8.15 -3.22
C LEU A 184 -25.09 -6.62 -3.00
N GLY A 185 -25.84 -5.92 -3.85
CA GLY A 185 -26.04 -4.46 -3.76
C GLY A 185 -27.38 -4.05 -3.12
N VAL A 186 -27.99 -4.90 -2.29
CA VAL A 186 -29.36 -4.71 -1.77
C VAL A 186 -29.42 -4.16 -0.34
N SER A 187 -30.33 -3.21 -0.11
CA SER A 187 -30.80 -2.82 1.23
C SER A 187 -32.15 -3.49 1.52
N ARG A 188 -32.35 -4.10 2.69
CA ARG A 188 -33.63 -4.72 3.08
C ARG A 188 -34.27 -4.00 4.26
N ASN A 189 -35.43 -3.40 4.08
CA ASN A 189 -36.19 -2.84 5.21
C ASN A 189 -36.70 -3.99 6.11
N ILE A 190 -36.45 -3.90 7.41
CA ILE A 190 -37.01 -4.81 8.42
C ILE A 190 -37.85 -3.94 9.38
N GLY A 191 -39.17 -3.92 9.17
CA GLY A 191 -40.10 -3.06 9.93
C GLY A 191 -39.94 -1.57 9.58
N SER A 192 -39.93 -0.69 10.59
CA SER A 192 -39.65 0.75 10.43
C SER A 192 -38.16 1.09 10.36
N LEU A 193 -37.29 0.11 10.52
CA LEU A 193 -35.86 0.25 10.30
C LEU A 193 -35.56 -0.03 8.83
N THR A 194 -35.06 0.99 8.14
CA THR A 194 -34.24 0.78 6.95
C THR A 194 -32.95 0.12 7.42
N VAL A 195 -32.98 -1.20 7.52
CA VAL A 195 -31.76 -1.99 7.59
C VAL A 195 -31.20 -1.96 6.18
N ASN A 196 -30.45 -0.89 5.86
CA ASN A 196 -29.30 -1.11 4.99
C ASN A 196 -28.65 -2.35 5.58
N ALA A 197 -28.46 -3.40 4.80
CA ALA A 197 -27.72 -4.54 5.27
C ALA A 197 -26.31 -4.02 5.60
N ARG A 198 -26.14 -3.50 6.81
CA ARG A 198 -24.89 -3.42 7.53
C ARG A 198 -24.68 -4.85 7.99
N VAL A 199 -24.47 -5.75 7.03
CA VAL A 199 -23.63 -6.87 7.33
C VAL A 199 -22.31 -6.21 7.73
N ILE A 200 -21.82 -6.50 8.92
CA ILE A 200 -20.39 -6.36 9.18
C ILE A 200 -19.75 -7.48 8.36
N GLN A 201 -19.70 -7.29 7.05
CA GLN A 201 -18.86 -7.98 6.09
C GLN A 201 -18.37 -6.86 5.19
N GLN A 202 -17.06 -6.84 5.00
CA GLN A 202 -16.29 -5.75 4.41
C GLN A 202 -17.11 -4.99 3.38
N LYS A 203 -17.40 -3.73 3.72
CA LYS A 203 -18.10 -2.78 2.85
C LYS A 203 -17.57 -2.95 1.42
N ASP A 204 -18.47 -3.17 0.47
CA ASP A 204 -18.24 -2.89 -0.94
C ASP A 204 -17.59 -1.51 -1.05
N GLN A 205 -16.28 -1.52 -1.21
CA GLN A 205 -15.43 -0.35 -1.43
C GLN A 205 -14.61 -0.68 -2.66
N PHE A 206 -15.24 -0.44 -3.81
CA PHE A 206 -14.53 -0.27 -5.06
C PHE A 206 -13.59 0.91 -4.86
N GLU A 207 -12.29 0.69 -5.00
CA GLU A 207 -11.31 1.76 -4.80
C GLU A 207 -10.31 1.79 -5.93
N ILE A 208 -10.10 3.00 -6.45
CA ILE A 208 -9.05 3.34 -7.41
C ILE A 208 -7.68 2.92 -6.88
N VAL A 209 -6.90 2.27 -7.75
CA VAL A 209 -5.45 2.28 -7.70
C VAL A 209 -4.89 3.35 -8.64
N TYR A 210 -4.66 4.56 -8.14
CA TYR A 210 -3.91 5.61 -8.85
C TYR A 210 -3.07 6.39 -7.86
N THR A 211 -1.91 5.83 -7.54
CA THR A 211 -0.58 6.41 -7.73
C THR A 211 0.34 5.46 -6.97
N ARG A 212 1.03 4.57 -7.69
CA ARG A 212 1.92 3.54 -7.13
C ARG A 212 3.17 4.18 -6.56
N ILE A 213 3.05 4.88 -5.43
CA ILE A 213 4.18 5.62 -4.86
C ILE A 213 5.15 4.69 -4.16
N PHE A 214 4.70 3.65 -3.45
CA PHE A 214 5.60 2.81 -2.66
C PHE A 214 5.36 1.31 -2.84
N LEU A 215 6.40 0.57 -3.25
CA LEU A 215 6.29 -0.85 -3.57
C LEU A 215 7.46 -1.66 -3.02
N GLY A 216 7.19 -2.87 -2.55
CA GLY A 216 8.22 -3.89 -2.42
C GLY A 216 8.45 -4.63 -3.74
N SER A 217 9.71 -4.86 -4.09
CA SER A 217 10.08 -5.82 -5.15
C SER A 217 9.69 -7.26 -4.77
N VAL A 218 9.65 -8.15 -5.75
CA VAL A 218 9.36 -9.58 -5.56
C VAL A 218 10.58 -10.39 -6.00
N THR A 219 11.08 -11.27 -5.13
CA THR A 219 12.17 -12.18 -5.45
C THR A 219 11.63 -13.37 -6.24
N GLN A 220 11.62 -13.28 -7.57
CA GLN A 220 11.01 -14.30 -8.44
C GLN A 220 11.53 -15.72 -8.22
N THR A 221 12.82 -15.88 -7.87
CA THR A 221 13.42 -17.21 -7.59
C THR A 221 12.84 -17.89 -6.36
N TRP A 222 12.19 -17.13 -5.48
CA TRP A 222 11.58 -17.64 -4.24
C TRP A 222 10.05 -17.69 -4.34
N ASN A 223 9.51 -17.27 -5.49
CA ASN A 223 8.09 -17.40 -5.79
C ASN A 223 7.81 -18.73 -6.47
N GLN A 224 7.27 -19.69 -5.71
CA GLN A 224 6.81 -20.96 -6.27
C GLN A 224 5.28 -20.97 -6.28
N VAL A 225 4.66 -21.35 -7.39
CA VAL A 225 3.22 -21.67 -7.40
C VAL A 225 3.03 -22.93 -6.57
N ILE A 226 2.33 -22.80 -5.47
CA ILE A 226 1.90 -23.89 -4.61
C ILE A 226 0.55 -24.36 -5.14
N PRO A 227 0.48 -25.55 -5.76
CA PRO A 227 -0.79 -26.07 -6.27
C PRO A 227 -1.73 -26.44 -5.10
N PRO A 228 -3.05 -26.35 -5.32
CA PRO A 228 -4.01 -26.81 -4.32
C PRO A 228 -3.79 -28.28 -4.00
N CYS A 229 -4.05 -28.66 -2.76
CA CYS A 229 -4.10 -30.08 -2.39
C CYS A 229 -5.14 -30.81 -3.25
N PRO A 230 -4.90 -32.09 -3.56
CA PRO A 230 -5.90 -32.92 -4.22
C PRO A 230 -7.23 -32.88 -3.45
N VAL A 231 -8.34 -32.86 -4.19
CA VAL A 231 -9.70 -32.87 -3.62
C VAL A 231 -9.84 -34.05 -2.66
N GLY A 232 -10.29 -33.77 -1.42
CA GLY A 232 -10.43 -34.79 -0.37
C GLY A 232 -9.19 -35.00 0.51
N PHE A 233 -8.13 -34.20 0.36
CA PHE A 233 -6.96 -34.27 1.23
C PHE A 233 -7.30 -33.93 2.70
N ASN A 234 -7.06 -34.88 3.60
CA ASN A 234 -7.12 -34.70 5.05
C ASN A 234 -5.78 -35.18 5.64
N PRO A 235 -4.96 -34.29 6.23
CA PRO A 235 -3.64 -34.67 6.71
C PRO A 235 -3.65 -35.55 7.97
N ASP A 236 -4.79 -35.77 8.65
CA ASP A 236 -4.88 -36.45 9.94
C ASP A 236 -3.82 -35.97 10.98
N GLN A 237 -3.93 -36.43 12.23
CA GLN A 237 -2.99 -36.04 13.28
C GLN A 237 -1.56 -36.58 13.06
N PHE A 238 -1.42 -37.64 12.25
CA PHE A 238 -0.19 -38.43 12.15
C PHE A 238 0.31 -38.62 10.71
N ALA A 239 -0.36 -38.07 9.68
CA ALA A 239 0.11 -38.27 8.32
C ALA A 239 1.28 -37.32 8.00
N VAL A 240 2.14 -37.80 7.10
CA VAL A 240 3.29 -37.04 6.62
C VAL A 240 2.78 -35.86 5.80
N GLN A 241 3.16 -34.64 6.19
CA GLN A 241 2.75 -33.40 5.52
C GLN A 241 3.32 -33.34 4.10
N THR A 242 2.58 -33.82 3.11
CA THR A 242 3.00 -33.86 1.71
C THR A 242 2.45 -32.71 0.86
N CYS A 243 1.25 -32.20 1.16
CA CYS A 243 0.67 -31.03 0.47
C CYS A 243 0.21 -29.92 1.40
N PHE A 244 0.62 -29.89 2.68
CA PHE A 244 0.12 -28.94 3.70
C PHE A 244 0.03 -27.49 3.20
N LEU A 245 1.05 -27.02 2.47
CA LEU A 245 1.11 -25.68 1.91
C LEU A 245 0.00 -25.38 0.87
N GLY A 246 -0.47 -26.37 0.12
CA GLY A 246 -1.55 -26.22 -0.88
C GLY A 246 -2.96 -26.45 -0.32
N ARG A 247 -3.11 -26.70 0.98
CA ARG A 247 -4.42 -27.04 1.57
C ARG A 247 -5.46 -25.94 1.40
N TYR A 248 -5.03 -24.69 1.36
CA TYR A 248 -5.89 -23.53 1.28
C TYR A 248 -6.17 -23.06 -0.16
N GLY A 249 -5.67 -23.77 -1.18
CA GLY A 249 -5.90 -23.47 -2.58
C GLY A 249 -4.61 -23.30 -3.39
N GLN A 250 -4.75 -22.75 -4.59
CA GLN A 250 -3.58 -22.32 -5.36
C GLN A 250 -3.04 -21.05 -4.72
N GLU A 251 -1.83 -21.12 -4.19
CA GLU A 251 -1.14 -19.98 -3.60
C GLU A 251 0.16 -19.71 -4.35
N ILE A 252 0.62 -18.47 -4.35
CA ILE A 252 2.03 -18.21 -4.64
C ILE A 252 2.74 -18.28 -3.30
N GLY A 253 3.60 -19.28 -3.14
CA GLY A 253 4.60 -19.29 -2.07
C GLY A 253 5.47 -18.06 -2.27
N SER A 254 5.11 -16.97 -1.61
CA SER A 254 5.76 -15.69 -1.71
C SER A 254 6.94 -15.65 -0.75
N ASP A 255 7.96 -14.84 -1.07
CA ASP A 255 9.00 -14.40 -0.12
C ASP A 255 8.34 -13.86 1.19
N GLN A 256 7.05 -13.47 1.15
CA GLN A 256 6.29 -12.86 2.26
C GLN A 256 7.10 -11.72 2.92
N PHE A 257 7.90 -11.05 2.08
CA PHE A 257 8.94 -10.11 2.47
C PHE A 257 8.79 -8.83 1.63
N GLY A 258 7.77 -8.07 1.98
CA GLY A 258 7.46 -6.79 1.38
C GLY A 258 8.30 -5.64 1.96
N ALA A 259 8.15 -4.47 1.35
CA ALA A 259 8.76 -3.24 1.85
C ALA A 259 8.10 -2.76 3.14
N THR A 260 8.84 -2.00 3.95
CA THR A 260 8.32 -1.42 5.19
C THR A 260 8.64 0.07 5.28
N ILE A 261 7.71 0.85 5.81
CA ILE A 261 7.92 2.24 6.22
C ILE A 261 7.95 2.28 7.75
N MET A 262 9.02 2.79 8.34
CA MET A 262 9.15 2.94 9.80
C MET A 262 9.48 4.38 10.16
N ALA A 263 8.54 5.05 10.84
CA ALA A 263 8.74 6.37 11.44
C ALA A 263 9.03 6.20 12.94
N SER A 264 10.25 6.54 13.34
CA SER A 264 10.73 6.40 14.72
C SER A 264 11.44 7.67 15.22
N GLY A 265 11.12 8.12 16.44
CA GLY A 265 11.80 9.24 17.11
C GLY A 265 13.11 8.82 17.77
N ALA A 266 14.04 9.76 17.93
CA ALA A 266 15.28 9.50 18.66
C ALA A 266 15.09 9.52 20.18
N ASN A 267 14.15 10.30 20.72
CA ASN A 267 13.89 10.43 22.15
C ASN A 267 12.37 10.45 22.43
N SER A 268 11.86 9.40 23.07
CA SER A 268 10.45 9.31 23.49
C SER A 268 10.12 10.16 24.73
N SER A 269 11.11 10.82 25.36
CA SER A 269 10.97 11.49 26.65
C SER A 269 10.67 12.99 26.55
N ASP A 270 11.08 13.67 25.48
CA ASP A 270 11.21 15.14 25.54
C ASP A 270 10.12 15.91 24.80
N ASN A 271 9.20 15.25 24.10
CA ASN A 271 8.07 15.90 23.41
C ASN A 271 8.51 17.04 22.45
N THR A 272 9.79 17.07 22.07
CA THR A 272 10.39 18.00 21.11
C THR A 272 10.24 17.37 19.72
N GLN A 273 9.23 17.82 18.97
CA GLN A 273 8.99 17.39 17.59
C GLN A 273 10.25 17.61 16.72
N ASP A 274 10.64 16.74 15.78
CA ASP A 274 9.82 16.10 14.74
C ASP A 274 10.09 14.61 14.50
N VAL A 275 9.05 13.89 14.06
CA VAL A 275 9.12 12.75 13.12
C VAL A 275 7.83 12.79 12.30
N ILE A 276 7.71 13.68 11.31
CA ILE A 276 6.45 13.89 10.61
C ILE A 276 6.39 12.96 9.38
N LEU A 277 5.40 12.09 9.32
CA LEU A 277 5.11 11.26 8.14
C LEU A 277 3.67 11.57 7.70
N ARG A 278 3.48 12.12 6.50
CA ARG A 278 2.17 12.45 5.92
C ARG A 278 2.02 11.76 4.59
N LEU A 279 1.02 10.89 4.52
CA LEU A 279 0.74 10.06 3.37
C LEU A 279 -0.69 10.35 2.94
N SER A 280 -0.90 10.76 1.69
CA SER A 280 -2.25 10.85 1.14
C SER A 280 -2.35 10.46 -0.31
N ASN A 281 -3.44 9.79 -0.67
CA ASN A 281 -3.74 9.47 -2.07
C ASN A 281 -2.64 8.64 -2.75
N ILE A 282 -2.04 7.71 -1.99
CA ILE A 282 -0.97 6.84 -2.48
C ILE A 282 -1.37 5.36 -2.39
N GLU A 283 -0.83 4.54 -3.28
CA GLU A 283 -0.83 3.09 -3.14
C GLU A 283 0.49 2.61 -2.53
N ILE A 284 0.35 1.73 -1.54
CA ILE A 284 1.42 1.02 -0.83
C ILE A 284 1.23 -0.48 -1.12
N PHE A 285 2.07 -1.06 -1.98
CA PHE A 285 1.88 -2.40 -2.54
C PHE A 285 3.03 -3.37 -2.24
N ASN A 286 2.70 -4.65 -2.00
CA ASN A 286 3.68 -5.72 -1.74
C ASN A 286 4.59 -5.37 -0.55
N VAL A 287 3.97 -5.25 0.62
CA VAL A 287 4.52 -4.57 1.81
C VAL A 287 4.37 -5.42 3.07
N GLY A 288 5.04 -5.02 4.15
CA GLY A 288 5.07 -5.80 5.39
C GLY A 288 5.87 -7.10 5.26
N GLN A 289 6.27 -7.67 6.39
CA GLN A 289 7.06 -8.91 6.39
C GLN A 289 6.43 -9.91 7.37
N ALA A 290 6.09 -11.10 6.88
CA ALA A 290 5.37 -12.11 7.65
C ALA A 290 6.21 -12.67 8.80
N PHE A 291 5.56 -12.91 9.93
CA PHE A 291 6.18 -13.47 11.15
C PHE A 291 7.32 -12.59 11.73
N ARG A 292 7.42 -11.32 11.32
CA ARG A 292 8.43 -10.38 11.79
C ARG A 292 7.79 -9.23 12.58
N LEU A 293 7.98 -9.24 13.90
CA LEU A 293 7.48 -8.16 14.75
C LEU A 293 8.13 -6.83 14.37
N GLY A 294 7.32 -5.77 14.24
CA GLY A 294 7.80 -4.42 13.92
C GLY A 294 8.10 -4.17 12.44
N ARG A 295 7.82 -5.13 11.54
CA ARG A 295 8.00 -5.02 10.08
C ARG A 295 6.65 -4.90 9.37
N TYR A 296 5.98 -3.77 9.63
CA TYR A 296 4.67 -3.44 9.07
C TYR A 296 4.82 -2.56 7.82
N PRO A 297 3.81 -2.52 6.93
CA PRO A 297 3.81 -1.57 5.81
C PRO A 297 4.02 -0.13 6.24
N VAL A 298 3.26 0.34 7.25
CA VAL A 298 3.43 1.66 7.86
C VAL A 298 3.49 1.50 9.38
N HIS A 299 4.61 1.89 9.98
CA HIS A 299 4.87 1.73 11.40
C HIS A 299 5.26 3.05 12.08
N PHE A 300 4.37 3.56 12.93
CA PHE A 300 4.65 4.65 13.86
C PHE A 300 5.20 4.07 15.17
N HIS A 301 6.50 4.21 15.40
CA HIS A 301 7.21 3.50 16.45
C HIS A 301 7.77 4.45 17.53
N MET A 302 7.07 4.51 18.66
CA MET A 302 7.47 5.20 19.89
C MET A 302 7.72 6.71 19.72
N ASN A 303 6.84 7.39 18.98
CA ASN A 303 7.04 8.80 18.61
C ASN A 303 6.45 9.82 19.60
N GLY A 304 5.68 9.40 20.61
CA GLY A 304 5.02 10.36 21.50
C GLY A 304 3.88 11.09 20.79
N ASN A 305 3.94 12.42 20.66
CA ASN A 305 2.89 13.21 20.00
C ASN A 305 3.11 13.32 18.48
N MET A 306 2.15 12.79 17.70
CA MET A 306 2.14 12.76 16.24
C MET A 306 0.92 13.48 15.64
N SER A 307 0.44 14.56 16.26
CA SER A 307 -0.76 15.30 15.82
C SER A 307 -0.67 15.90 14.42
N LEU A 308 0.54 16.02 13.86
CA LEU A 308 0.79 16.52 12.50
C LEU A 308 0.91 15.40 11.46
N SER A 309 0.88 14.14 11.89
CA SER A 309 1.10 12.97 11.04
C SER A 309 -0.21 12.31 10.66
N TYR A 310 -0.26 11.81 9.44
CA TYR A 310 -1.44 11.12 8.94
C TYR A 310 -1.16 10.14 7.82
N ILE A 311 -2.09 9.20 7.65
CA ILE A 311 -2.28 8.44 6.42
C ILE A 311 -3.75 8.55 6.03
N LYS A 312 -4.02 9.11 4.86
CA LYS A 312 -5.38 9.43 4.39
C LYS A 312 -5.63 8.98 2.96
N SER A 313 -6.84 8.51 2.67
CA SER A 313 -7.27 8.22 1.28
C SER A 313 -6.25 7.38 0.50
N SER A 314 -5.54 6.48 1.20
CA SER A 314 -4.44 5.68 0.66
C SER A 314 -4.79 4.20 0.71
N SER A 315 -4.20 3.41 -0.17
CA SER A 315 -4.42 1.97 -0.21
C SER A 315 -3.18 1.19 0.26
N VAL A 316 -3.41 0.15 1.05
CA VAL A 316 -2.41 -0.86 1.41
C VAL A 316 -2.87 -2.19 0.84
N TYR A 317 -2.14 -2.72 -0.14
CA TYR A 317 -2.51 -3.91 -0.87
C TYR A 317 -1.37 -4.94 -0.92
N GLN A 318 -1.70 -6.23 -0.84
CA GLN A 318 -0.74 -7.33 -0.80
C GLN A 318 0.26 -7.10 0.33
N SER A 319 -0.26 -7.07 1.56
CA SER A 319 0.57 -6.98 2.75
C SER A 319 0.86 -8.36 3.31
N TYR A 320 2.00 -8.51 3.97
CA TYR A 320 2.39 -9.72 4.70
C TYR A 320 2.44 -9.49 6.21
N ASN A 321 1.97 -8.33 6.66
CA ASN A 321 1.85 -7.99 8.08
C ASN A 321 0.74 -6.94 8.27
N ARG A 322 0.37 -6.66 9.52
CA ARG A 322 -0.68 -5.69 9.88
C ARG A 322 -0.40 -4.31 9.24
N ALA A 323 -1.29 -3.87 8.35
CA ALA A 323 -1.11 -2.72 7.46
C ALA A 323 -0.54 -1.45 8.11
N ILE A 324 -1.31 -0.83 9.01
CA ILE A 324 -0.91 0.41 9.70
C ILE A 324 -0.78 0.10 11.19
N ASN A 325 0.40 0.31 11.76
CA ASN A 325 0.67 0.09 13.18
C ASN A 325 1.08 1.36 13.89
N ILE A 326 0.44 1.62 15.02
CA ILE A 326 0.71 2.74 15.91
C ILE A 326 1.15 2.16 17.25
N HIS A 327 2.44 2.32 17.58
CA HIS A 327 3.04 1.83 18.81
C HIS A 327 3.61 3.02 19.60
N ALA A 328 3.16 3.21 20.85
CA ALA A 328 3.59 4.30 21.74
C ALA A 328 3.68 5.68 21.04
N SER A 329 2.70 5.93 20.17
CA SER A 329 2.54 7.16 19.39
C SER A 329 1.06 7.59 19.51
N ASN A 330 0.81 8.88 19.61
CA ASN A 330 -0.49 9.46 19.95
C ASN A 330 -0.91 10.49 18.90
N TYR A 331 -2.21 10.67 18.70
CA TYR A 331 -2.80 11.69 17.82
C TYR A 331 -2.49 11.54 16.31
N VAL A 332 -2.00 10.38 15.86
CA VAL A 332 -1.89 10.07 14.42
C VAL A 332 -3.30 10.02 13.81
N THR A 333 -3.50 10.70 12.68
CA THR A 333 -4.77 10.62 11.94
C THR A 333 -4.73 9.48 10.91
N VAL A 334 -5.69 8.55 11.00
CA VAL A 334 -5.87 7.46 10.03
C VAL A 334 -7.29 7.56 9.48
N GLU A 335 -7.43 7.92 8.20
CA GLU A 335 -8.73 8.29 7.64
C GLU A 335 -8.91 7.78 6.20
N ASN A 336 -10.08 7.23 5.87
CA ASN A 336 -10.44 6.87 4.48
C ASN A 336 -9.44 5.98 3.73
N ASN A 337 -8.68 5.14 4.44
CA ASN A 337 -7.74 4.22 3.80
C ASN A 337 -8.41 2.87 3.50
N VAL A 338 -8.00 2.23 2.41
CA VAL A 338 -8.38 0.85 2.09
C VAL A 338 -7.22 -0.08 2.35
N ILE A 339 -7.55 -1.22 2.93
CA ILE A 339 -6.61 -2.24 3.36
C ILE A 339 -7.15 -3.56 2.83
N TYR A 340 -6.44 -4.16 1.88
CA TYR A 340 -6.89 -5.37 1.18
C TYR A 340 -5.76 -6.39 1.05
N ASN A 341 -6.10 -7.67 1.18
CA ASN A 341 -5.17 -8.80 1.06
C ASN A 341 -3.93 -8.66 1.97
N ILE A 342 -4.10 -8.95 3.27
CA ILE A 342 -3.17 -8.67 4.38
C ILE A 342 -2.70 -9.94 5.08
#